data_AF-A0A4Z0JB53-F1
#
_entry.id   AF-A0A4Z0JB53-F1
#
_cell.length_a   1.000
_cell.length_b   1.000
_cell.length_c   1.000
_cell.angle_alpha   90.00
_cell.angle_beta   90.00
_cell.angle_gamma   90.00
#
_symmetry.space_group_name_H-M   'P 1'
#
loop_
_entity.id
_entity.type
_entity.pdbx_description
1 polymer ?
#
loop_
_entity_poly.entity_id
_entity_poly.type
_entity_poly.pdbx_seq_one_letter_code
_entity_poly.pdbx_strand_id
1 'polypeptide(L)'
;MMTYQQAYETATGKRAPQEAAQLAKLFDRIAAGEVLPPRGQQAVDLGLTAHSLNDPQENPAVYDYYRWVLTNCFQPEQITELTAKLIGRVFTCANVFQTDLPQPLTINPWQVTAMRDFPLRTDRAIIVENNGVFAWLLQLHPDWPLINQSGNDFNTTYLALIQSLEQRHVALTYLGDLDSRGIQMADHLFSVLRQTPIATFTAIQSPVNVVQWLTLKGKANRQRTRSLAIQNSVFQKELNSLNLLGKFVEQEQLIATYEPLVTQWLAKSESGPKGD
;
A
#
# COMPACT_ATOMS: atom_id res chain seq x y z
N MET A 1 -30.96 14.59 -17.07
CA MET A 1 -30.55 14.01 -15.78
C MET A 1 -29.82 15.09 -14.99
N MET A 2 -30.14 15.28 -13.71
CA MET A 2 -29.45 16.24 -12.85
C MET A 2 -28.06 15.67 -12.50
N THR A 3 -27.01 16.50 -12.57
CA THR A 3 -25.66 16.03 -12.20
C THR A 3 -25.56 15.83 -10.68
N TYR A 4 -24.62 15.00 -10.21
CA TYR A 4 -24.39 14.80 -8.77
C TYR A 4 -24.13 16.12 -8.03
N GLN A 5 -23.42 17.06 -8.67
CA GLN A 5 -23.20 18.41 -8.15
C GLN A 5 -24.52 19.16 -7.97
N GLN A 6 -25.35 19.21 -9.00
CA GLN A 6 -26.64 19.92 -8.94
C GLN A 6 -27.56 19.29 -7.89
N ALA A 7 -27.58 17.96 -7.77
CA ALA A 7 -28.36 17.25 -6.77
C ALA A 7 -27.93 17.64 -5.34
N TYR A 8 -26.62 17.69 -5.08
CA TYR A 8 -26.08 18.10 -3.80
C TYR A 8 -26.40 19.56 -3.46
N GLU A 9 -26.15 20.47 -4.39
CA GLU A 9 -26.35 21.91 -4.16
C GLU A 9 -27.83 22.22 -3.94
N THR A 10 -28.72 21.56 -4.68
CA THR A 10 -30.18 21.72 -4.53
C THR A 10 -30.67 21.16 -3.19
N ALA A 11 -30.20 19.98 -2.80
CA ALA A 11 -30.69 19.30 -1.59
C ALA A 11 -30.11 19.87 -0.29
N THR A 12 -28.87 20.35 -0.31
CA THR A 12 -28.17 20.79 0.91
C THR A 12 -28.09 22.31 1.04
N GLY A 13 -28.31 23.06 -0.05
CA GLY A 13 -28.06 24.51 -0.11
C GLY A 13 -26.58 24.90 0.01
N LYS A 14 -25.67 23.93 0.08
CA LYS A 14 -24.22 24.15 0.13
C LYS A 14 -23.65 24.10 -1.28
N ARG A 15 -22.63 24.92 -1.56
CA ARG A 15 -21.87 24.83 -2.81
C ARG A 15 -21.03 23.55 -2.82
N ALA A 16 -21.00 22.85 -3.95
CA ALA A 16 -20.14 21.68 -4.10
C ALA A 16 -18.64 22.09 -4.09
N PRO A 17 -17.74 21.21 -3.64
CA PRO A 17 -16.30 21.47 -3.66
C PRO A 17 -15.78 21.66 -5.09
N GLN A 18 -14.62 22.31 -5.24
CA GLN A 18 -14.00 22.54 -6.54
C GLN A 18 -13.70 21.22 -7.28
N GLU A 19 -13.43 20.17 -6.51
CA GLU A 19 -13.09 18.82 -6.96
C GLU A 19 -14.34 17.99 -7.36
N ALA A 20 -15.55 18.54 -7.26
CA ALA A 20 -16.79 17.81 -7.60
C ALA A 20 -16.78 17.20 -9.01
N ALA A 21 -16.21 17.92 -9.99
CA ALA A 21 -16.08 17.42 -11.35
C ALA A 21 -15.08 16.24 -11.47
N GLN A 22 -14.08 16.17 -10.59
CA GLN A 22 -13.16 15.03 -10.52
C GLN A 22 -13.88 13.82 -9.92
N LEU A 23 -14.58 14.03 -8.81
CA LEU A 23 -15.38 13.00 -8.12
C LEU A 23 -16.50 12.42 -9.00
N ALA A 24 -17.05 13.19 -9.94
CA ALA A 24 -18.02 12.69 -10.90
C ALA A 24 -17.52 11.42 -11.64
N LYS A 25 -16.23 11.37 -12.01
CA LYS A 25 -15.64 10.19 -12.66
C LYS A 25 -15.69 8.94 -11.79
N LEU A 26 -15.52 9.09 -10.48
CA LEU A 26 -15.64 8.00 -9.53
C LEU A 26 -17.09 7.52 -9.42
N PHE A 27 -18.04 8.45 -9.37
CA PHE A 27 -19.47 8.13 -9.32
C PHE A 27 -19.95 7.44 -10.59
N ASP A 28 -19.44 7.82 -11.76
CA ASP A 28 -19.76 7.16 -13.03
C ASP A 28 -19.30 5.69 -13.02
N ARG A 29 -18.15 5.38 -12.41
CA ARG A 29 -17.67 3.99 -12.22
C ARG A 29 -18.58 3.18 -11.30
N ILE A 30 -19.11 3.80 -10.24
CA ILE A 30 -20.13 3.17 -9.36
C ILE A 30 -21.40 2.89 -10.15
N ALA A 31 -21.87 3.87 -10.93
CA ALA A 31 -23.05 3.71 -11.77
C ALA A 31 -22.88 2.60 -12.82
N ALA A 32 -21.65 2.39 -13.30
CA ALA A 32 -21.30 1.30 -14.22
C ALA A 32 -21.16 -0.08 -13.54
N GLY A 33 -21.23 -0.15 -12.21
CA GLY A 33 -21.09 -1.41 -11.46
C GLY A 33 -19.65 -1.93 -11.39
N GLU A 34 -18.66 -1.06 -11.56
CA GLU A 34 -17.25 -1.45 -11.46
C GLU A 34 -16.86 -1.81 -10.01
N VAL A 35 -15.93 -2.77 -9.88
CA VAL A 35 -15.23 -3.01 -8.61
C VAL A 35 -14.25 -1.85 -8.39
N LEU A 36 -14.49 -1.08 -7.34
CA LEU A 36 -13.64 0.04 -6.97
C LEU A 36 -12.46 -0.41 -6.11
N PRO A 37 -11.28 0.23 -6.28
CA PRO A 37 -10.16 0.01 -5.39
C PRO A 37 -10.48 0.56 -3.99
N PRO A 38 -9.65 0.29 -2.96
CA PRO A 38 -9.82 0.90 -1.65
C PRO A 38 -9.84 2.43 -1.74
N ARG A 39 -10.59 3.10 -0.85
CA ARG A 39 -10.83 4.56 -0.91
C ARG A 39 -9.56 5.42 -0.99
N GLY A 40 -8.47 4.98 -0.38
CA GLY A 40 -7.17 5.67 -0.50
C GLY A 40 -6.70 5.75 -1.94
N GLN A 41 -6.80 4.64 -2.66
CA GLN A 41 -6.48 4.58 -4.08
C GLN A 41 -7.47 5.38 -4.91
N GLN A 42 -8.78 5.28 -4.62
CA GLN A 42 -9.78 6.09 -5.32
C GLN A 42 -9.46 7.59 -5.23
N ALA A 43 -9.05 8.07 -4.05
CA ALA A 43 -8.68 9.47 -3.83
C ALA A 43 -7.45 9.86 -4.65
N VAL A 44 -6.41 9.01 -4.64
CA VAL A 44 -5.18 9.24 -5.38
C VAL A 44 -5.39 9.21 -6.89
N ASP A 45 -6.22 8.31 -7.42
CA ASP A 45 -6.58 8.24 -8.83
C ASP A 45 -7.26 9.54 -9.31
N LEU A 46 -7.94 10.26 -8.39
CA LEU A 46 -8.54 11.56 -8.63
C LEU A 46 -7.57 12.73 -8.44
N GLY A 47 -6.31 12.47 -8.07
CA GLY A 47 -5.28 13.49 -7.78
C GLY A 47 -5.31 14.04 -6.35
N LEU A 48 -6.17 13.51 -5.49
CA LEU A 48 -6.30 13.91 -4.08
C LEU A 48 -5.27 13.19 -3.20
N THR A 49 -5.18 13.55 -1.92
CA THR A 49 -4.43 12.76 -0.92
C THR A 49 -5.23 11.51 -0.55
N ALA A 50 -4.56 10.41 -0.20
CA ALA A 50 -5.21 9.12 0.09
C ALA A 50 -6.26 9.21 1.21
N HIS A 51 -6.11 10.17 2.13
CA HIS A 51 -7.06 10.36 3.23
C HIS A 51 -8.27 11.22 2.88
N SER A 52 -8.30 11.89 1.72
CA SER A 52 -9.37 12.84 1.37
C SER A 52 -10.79 12.26 1.36
N LEU A 53 -10.95 10.94 1.13
CA LEU A 53 -12.26 10.26 1.12
C LEU A 53 -12.57 9.50 2.42
N ASN A 54 -11.62 9.47 3.37
CA ASN A 54 -11.67 8.63 4.57
C ASN A 54 -11.56 9.42 5.88
N ASP A 55 -10.88 10.56 5.84
CA ASP A 55 -10.66 11.43 6.99
C ASP A 55 -11.42 12.77 6.78
N PRO A 56 -12.44 13.06 7.61
CA PRO A 56 -13.16 14.33 7.53
C PRO A 56 -12.29 15.56 7.81
N GLN A 57 -11.10 15.42 8.39
CA GLN A 57 -10.21 16.53 8.71
C GLN A 57 -9.27 16.91 7.57
N GLU A 58 -8.92 15.97 6.69
CA GLU A 58 -7.96 16.19 5.60
C GLU A 58 -8.52 17.13 4.52
N ASN A 59 -9.75 16.85 4.04
CA ASN A 59 -10.48 17.73 3.13
C ASN A 59 -11.99 17.67 3.43
N PRO A 60 -12.48 18.46 4.39
CA PRO A 60 -13.86 18.35 4.88
C PRO A 60 -14.92 18.54 3.79
N ALA A 61 -14.70 19.48 2.86
CA ALA A 61 -15.65 19.78 1.80
C ALA A 61 -15.79 18.62 0.80
N VAL A 62 -14.66 18.02 0.41
CA VAL A 62 -14.64 16.82 -0.45
C VAL A 62 -15.26 15.63 0.27
N TYR A 63 -14.89 15.41 1.53
CA TYR A 63 -15.41 14.29 2.33
C TYR A 63 -16.93 14.36 2.49
N ASP A 64 -17.47 15.53 2.86
CA ASP A 64 -18.91 15.75 3.03
C ASP A 64 -19.68 15.54 1.72
N TYR A 65 -19.17 16.10 0.63
CA TYR A 65 -19.78 15.95 -0.70
C TYR A 65 -19.78 14.49 -1.15
N TYR A 66 -18.64 13.81 -1.06
CA TYR A 66 -18.49 12.40 -1.39
C TYR A 66 -19.48 11.53 -0.61
N ARG A 67 -19.52 11.68 0.73
CA ARG A 67 -20.44 10.90 1.57
C ARG A 67 -21.90 11.19 1.27
N TRP A 68 -22.25 12.44 1.00
CA TRP A 68 -23.62 12.79 0.65
C TRP A 68 -24.03 12.11 -0.65
N VAL A 69 -23.21 12.17 -1.70
CA VAL A 69 -23.53 11.54 -3.00
C VAL A 69 -23.67 10.02 -2.83
N LEU A 70 -22.75 9.35 -2.14
CA LEU A 70 -22.87 7.92 -1.90
C LEU A 70 -24.14 7.53 -1.14
N THR A 71 -24.57 8.36 -0.18
CA THR A 71 -25.74 8.07 0.66
C THR A 71 -27.06 8.33 -0.07
N ASN A 72 -27.11 9.33 -0.96
CA ASN A 72 -28.36 9.83 -1.52
C ASN A 72 -28.56 9.51 -3.01
N CYS A 73 -27.48 9.17 -3.73
CA CYS A 73 -27.53 8.93 -5.17
C CYS A 73 -27.34 7.46 -5.56
N PHE A 74 -26.92 6.61 -4.63
CA PHE A 74 -26.65 5.19 -4.87
C PHE A 74 -27.30 4.32 -3.80
N GLN A 75 -27.75 3.13 -4.19
CA GLN A 75 -28.09 2.08 -3.24
C GLN A 75 -26.82 1.41 -2.71
N PRO A 76 -26.79 0.94 -1.45
CA PRO A 76 -25.61 0.32 -0.87
C PRO A 76 -25.02 -0.82 -1.72
N GLU A 77 -25.86 -1.62 -2.37
CA GLU A 77 -25.46 -2.78 -3.18
C GLU A 77 -24.78 -2.39 -4.50
N GLN A 78 -24.95 -1.14 -4.96
CA GLN A 78 -24.29 -0.63 -6.16
C GLN A 78 -22.82 -0.28 -5.90
N ILE A 79 -22.44 -0.06 -4.63
CA ILE A 79 -21.10 0.37 -4.26
C ILE A 79 -20.24 -0.88 -4.00
N THR A 80 -19.62 -1.41 -5.05
CA THR A 80 -18.71 -2.55 -4.94
C THR A 80 -17.29 -2.07 -4.67
N GLU A 81 -16.94 -1.90 -3.39
CA GLU A 81 -15.62 -1.42 -2.96
C GLU A 81 -14.79 -2.54 -2.33
N LEU A 82 -13.52 -2.67 -2.73
CA LEU A 82 -12.59 -3.53 -2.02
C LEU A 82 -12.27 -2.97 -0.64
N THR A 83 -12.68 -3.69 0.40
CA THR A 83 -12.42 -3.26 1.77
C THR A 83 -11.02 -3.66 2.23
N ALA A 84 -10.29 -2.72 2.82
CA ALA A 84 -8.98 -2.96 3.44
C ALA A 84 -9.06 -3.47 4.90
N LYS A 85 -10.19 -4.09 5.31
CA LYS A 85 -10.44 -4.54 6.69
C LYS A 85 -9.68 -5.84 7.01
N LEU A 86 -8.36 -5.74 7.08
CA LEU A 86 -7.49 -6.83 7.54
C LEU A 86 -7.23 -6.67 9.04
N ILE A 87 -7.22 -7.79 9.77
CA ILE A 87 -7.10 -7.80 11.23
C ILE A 87 -5.64 -7.49 11.60
N GLY A 88 -5.39 -6.33 12.23
CA GLY A 88 -4.04 -5.80 12.52
C GLY A 88 -3.24 -6.50 13.63
N ARG A 89 -3.44 -7.80 13.90
CA ARG A 89 -2.66 -8.57 14.89
C ARG A 89 -2.14 -9.91 14.36
N VAL A 90 -2.42 -10.20 13.11
CA VAL A 90 -2.16 -11.48 12.46
C VAL A 90 -1.26 -11.24 11.25
N PHE A 91 -0.39 -12.20 10.96
CA PHE A 91 0.45 -12.12 9.78
C PHE A 91 -0.40 -12.46 8.56
N THR A 92 -0.52 -11.53 7.62
CA THR A 92 -1.33 -11.71 6.42
C THR A 92 -0.43 -11.75 5.19
N CYS A 93 -0.59 -12.75 4.34
CA CYS A 93 0.21 -12.89 3.12
C CYS A 93 -0.60 -13.56 2.00
N ALA A 94 -0.12 -13.42 0.77
CA ALA A 94 -0.63 -14.13 -0.39
C ALA A 94 0.53 -14.82 -1.11
N ASN A 95 0.32 -16.05 -1.57
CA ASN A 95 1.25 -16.80 -2.43
C ASN A 95 2.67 -17.02 -1.88
N VAL A 96 2.87 -16.87 -0.56
CA VAL A 96 4.16 -17.17 0.10
C VAL A 96 4.28 -18.66 0.41
N PHE A 97 3.20 -19.27 0.93
CA PHE A 97 3.16 -20.67 1.33
C PHE A 97 2.48 -21.52 0.26
N GLN A 98 2.93 -22.76 0.09
CA GLN A 98 2.34 -23.71 -0.86
C GLN A 98 1.10 -24.35 -0.25
N THR A 99 -0.08 -23.86 -0.62
CA THR A 99 -1.38 -24.33 -0.15
C THR A 99 -2.45 -24.16 -1.22
N ASP A 100 -3.53 -24.92 -1.08
CA ASP A 100 -4.78 -24.83 -1.83
C ASP A 100 -5.84 -23.94 -1.15
N LEU A 101 -5.56 -23.40 0.03
CA LEU A 101 -6.46 -22.50 0.74
C LEU A 101 -6.66 -21.18 -0.04
N PRO A 102 -7.87 -20.59 0.03
CA PRO A 102 -8.14 -19.27 -0.54
C PRO A 102 -7.16 -18.21 -0.02
N GLN A 103 -6.69 -17.35 -0.93
CA GLN A 103 -5.78 -16.24 -0.62
C GLN A 103 -6.58 -14.95 -0.37
N PRO A 104 -6.07 -14.01 0.47
CA PRO A 104 -4.84 -14.10 1.25
C PRO A 104 -4.99 -14.99 2.50
N LEU A 105 -3.88 -15.58 2.94
CA LEU A 105 -3.79 -16.31 4.20
C LEU A 105 -3.63 -15.36 5.38
N THR A 106 -4.29 -15.70 6.48
CA THR A 106 -4.13 -15.05 7.78
C THR A 106 -3.57 -16.06 8.78
N ILE A 107 -2.41 -15.77 9.34
CA ILE A 107 -1.69 -16.65 10.27
C ILE A 107 -1.78 -16.07 11.68
N ASN A 108 -2.41 -16.85 12.56
CA ASN A 108 -2.57 -16.52 13.97
C ASN A 108 -1.31 -16.84 14.78
N PRO A 109 -1.12 -16.22 15.96
CA PRO A 109 0.04 -16.48 16.81
C PRO A 109 0.30 -17.95 17.13
N TRP A 110 -0.75 -18.74 17.37
CA TRP A 110 -0.64 -20.17 17.68
C TRP A 110 -0.26 -21.04 16.46
N GLN A 111 -0.35 -20.51 15.24
CA GLN A 111 0.05 -21.20 14.00
C GLN A 111 1.52 -20.99 13.66
N VAL A 112 2.19 -19.99 14.25
CA VAL A 112 3.57 -19.59 13.89
C VAL A 112 4.53 -20.76 13.89
N THR A 113 4.52 -21.61 14.92
CA THR A 113 5.42 -22.75 15.02
C THR A 113 5.27 -23.72 13.85
N ALA A 114 4.02 -24.04 13.45
CA ALA A 114 3.77 -24.94 12.33
C ALA A 114 4.18 -24.32 10.99
N MET A 115 4.06 -23.00 10.86
CA MET A 115 4.37 -22.29 9.62
C MET A 115 5.89 -22.15 9.37
N ARG A 116 6.74 -22.38 10.38
CA ARG A 116 8.21 -22.30 10.21
C ARG A 116 8.71 -23.28 9.16
N ASP A 117 8.22 -24.51 9.17
CA ASP A 117 8.65 -25.59 8.26
C ASP A 117 7.65 -25.84 7.12
N PHE A 118 6.51 -25.15 7.13
CA PHE A 118 5.47 -25.32 6.11
C PHE A 118 6.03 -25.02 4.71
N PRO A 119 5.73 -25.83 3.67
CA PRO A 119 6.29 -25.64 2.33
C PRO A 119 6.05 -24.22 1.77
N LEU A 120 7.08 -23.65 1.13
CA LEU A 120 7.01 -22.33 0.50
C LEU A 120 6.67 -22.48 -0.98
N ARG A 121 5.90 -21.54 -1.51
CA ARG A 121 5.58 -21.44 -2.95
C ARG A 121 6.62 -20.58 -3.70
N THR A 122 7.41 -19.80 -2.97
CA THR A 122 8.28 -18.76 -3.52
C THR A 122 9.59 -18.64 -2.74
N ASP A 123 10.64 -18.18 -3.41
CA ASP A 123 11.92 -17.76 -2.83
C ASP A 123 12.01 -16.22 -2.70
N ARG A 124 10.96 -15.49 -3.07
CA ARG A 124 10.89 -14.03 -3.07
C ARG A 124 9.54 -13.56 -2.56
N ALA A 125 9.52 -12.53 -1.72
CA ALA A 125 8.27 -11.91 -1.27
C ALA A 125 8.40 -10.38 -1.14
N ILE A 126 7.30 -9.69 -1.43
CA ILE A 126 7.17 -8.24 -1.32
C ILE A 126 6.39 -7.90 -0.06
N ILE A 127 7.02 -7.15 0.84
CA ILE A 127 6.39 -6.60 2.03
C ILE A 127 5.72 -5.28 1.63
N VAL A 128 4.41 -5.18 1.85
CA VAL A 128 3.59 -4.01 1.53
C VAL A 128 3.10 -3.40 2.84
N GLU A 129 3.44 -2.13 3.08
CA GLU A 129 3.05 -1.39 4.30
C GLU A 129 1.53 -1.24 4.44
N ASN A 130 0.87 -0.77 3.37
CA ASN A 130 -0.52 -0.34 3.40
C ASN A 130 -1.51 -1.47 3.01
N ASN A 131 -2.55 -1.68 3.82
CA ASN A 131 -3.61 -2.67 3.58
C ASN A 131 -4.34 -2.49 2.25
N GLY A 132 -4.65 -1.24 1.90
CA GLY A 132 -5.35 -0.91 0.67
C GLY A 132 -4.49 -1.22 -0.55
N VAL A 133 -3.20 -0.85 -0.49
CA VAL A 133 -2.24 -1.18 -1.55
C VAL A 133 -2.06 -2.68 -1.66
N PHE A 134 -1.94 -3.42 -0.55
CA PHE A 134 -1.86 -4.88 -0.56
C PHE A 134 -3.08 -5.52 -1.23
N ALA A 135 -4.29 -5.12 -0.81
CA ALA A 135 -5.54 -5.66 -1.35
C ALA A 135 -5.68 -5.36 -2.85
N TRP A 136 -5.30 -4.15 -3.26
CA TRP A 136 -5.37 -3.75 -4.66
C TRP A 136 -4.34 -4.45 -5.53
N LEU A 137 -3.10 -4.55 -5.07
CA LEU A 137 -2.06 -5.31 -5.78
C LEU A 137 -2.43 -6.79 -5.91
N LEU A 138 -3.03 -7.40 -4.88
CA LEU A 138 -3.49 -8.79 -4.96
C LEU A 138 -4.65 -8.96 -5.95
N GLN A 139 -5.58 -8.00 -6.02
CA GLN A 139 -6.66 -8.02 -7.01
C GLN A 139 -6.11 -7.93 -8.44
N LEU A 140 -5.14 -7.05 -8.67
CA LEU A 140 -4.52 -6.84 -9.98
C LEU A 140 -3.58 -7.98 -10.38
N HIS A 141 -2.86 -8.53 -9.41
CA HIS A 141 -1.82 -9.55 -9.60
C HIS A 141 -2.02 -10.72 -8.63
N PRO A 142 -2.99 -11.62 -8.90
CA PRO A 142 -3.41 -12.67 -7.97
C PRO A 142 -2.33 -13.67 -7.57
N ASP A 143 -1.25 -13.78 -8.36
CA ASP A 143 -0.15 -14.73 -8.13
C ASP A 143 1.08 -14.12 -7.43
N TRP A 144 1.09 -12.80 -7.17
CA TRP A 144 2.26 -12.18 -6.55
C TRP A 144 2.44 -12.61 -5.08
N PRO A 145 3.68 -12.89 -4.65
CA PRO A 145 3.99 -13.24 -3.26
C PRO A 145 4.04 -11.97 -2.40
N LEU A 146 2.89 -11.58 -1.86
CA LEU A 146 2.72 -10.35 -1.09
C LEU A 146 2.64 -10.67 0.41
N ILE A 147 3.26 -9.84 1.24
CA ILE A 147 3.13 -9.86 2.69
C ILE A 147 2.58 -8.51 3.11
N ASN A 148 1.46 -8.51 3.82
CA ASN A 148 0.89 -7.29 4.34
C ASN A 148 1.47 -6.97 5.72
N GLN A 149 2.13 -5.81 5.83
CA GLN A 149 2.61 -5.32 7.11
C GLN A 149 1.48 -4.65 7.91
N SER A 150 0.47 -4.05 7.27
CA SER A 150 -0.76 -3.53 7.90
C SER A 150 -0.54 -2.50 9.01
N GLY A 151 0.58 -1.78 9.03
CA GLY A 151 0.94 -0.97 10.19
C GLY A 151 1.07 -1.80 11.48
N ASN A 152 1.27 -3.12 11.38
CA ASN A 152 1.59 -3.97 12.53
C ASN A 152 2.81 -3.34 13.20
N ASP A 153 2.68 -2.98 14.47
CA ASP A 153 3.74 -2.46 15.35
C ASP A 153 4.84 -3.50 15.62
N PHE A 154 5.25 -4.25 14.59
CA PHE A 154 6.24 -5.31 14.66
C PHE A 154 5.93 -6.30 15.78
N ASN A 155 4.67 -6.72 15.85
CA ASN A 155 4.25 -7.70 16.85
C ASN A 155 5.08 -9.01 16.70
N THR A 156 5.18 -9.75 17.79
CA THR A 156 6.04 -10.94 17.88
C THR A 156 5.72 -12.01 16.83
N THR A 157 4.45 -12.13 16.43
CA THR A 157 4.00 -13.08 15.40
C THR A 157 4.54 -12.69 14.03
N TYR A 158 4.41 -11.42 13.67
CA TYR A 158 4.92 -10.88 12.41
C TYR A 158 6.43 -11.03 12.31
N LEU A 159 7.15 -10.61 13.35
CA LEU A 159 8.61 -10.69 13.41
C LEU A 159 9.12 -12.13 13.29
N ALA A 160 8.51 -13.07 14.03
CA ALA A 160 8.92 -14.46 14.00
C ALA A 160 8.75 -15.09 12.61
N LEU A 161 7.66 -14.77 11.90
CA LEU A 161 7.42 -15.30 10.56
C LEU A 161 8.33 -14.67 9.52
N ILE A 162 8.50 -13.34 9.54
CA ILE A 162 9.45 -12.65 8.65
C ILE A 162 10.87 -13.21 8.80
N GLN A 163 11.35 -13.36 10.04
CA GLN A 163 12.67 -13.94 10.30
C GLN A 163 12.76 -15.40 9.88
N SER A 164 11.67 -16.17 10.03
CA SER A 164 11.62 -17.56 9.55
C SER A 164 11.69 -17.65 8.02
N LEU A 165 11.02 -16.75 7.30
CA LEU A 165 11.10 -16.68 5.83
C LEU A 165 12.53 -16.33 5.39
N GLU A 166 13.14 -15.33 6.04
CA GLU A 166 14.52 -14.95 5.79
C GLU A 166 15.51 -16.11 6.05
N GLN A 167 15.36 -16.83 7.16
CA GLN A 167 16.19 -18.00 7.49
C GLN A 167 16.06 -19.12 6.46
N ARG A 168 14.92 -19.18 5.77
CA ARG A 168 14.64 -20.12 4.68
C ARG A 168 15.02 -19.55 3.31
N HIS A 169 15.85 -18.51 3.29
CA HIS A 169 16.39 -17.86 2.11
C HIS A 169 15.35 -17.18 1.21
N VAL A 170 14.18 -16.84 1.74
CA VAL A 170 13.24 -15.97 1.01
C VAL A 170 13.83 -14.57 0.96
N ALA A 171 14.08 -14.08 -0.26
CA ALA A 171 14.49 -12.71 -0.48
C ALA A 171 13.30 -11.76 -0.26
N LEU A 172 13.46 -10.80 0.65
CA LEU A 172 12.42 -9.85 1.02
C LEU A 172 12.74 -8.47 0.45
N THR A 173 11.78 -7.86 -0.25
CA THR A 173 11.82 -6.43 -0.61
C THR A 173 10.65 -5.69 0.02
N TYR A 174 10.80 -4.38 0.24
CA TYR A 174 9.82 -3.56 0.93
C TYR A 174 9.25 -2.47 0.03
N LEU A 175 7.93 -2.27 0.13
CA LEU A 175 7.16 -1.18 -0.44
C LEU A 175 6.40 -0.47 0.69
N GLY A 176 6.67 0.81 0.90
CA GLY A 176 5.96 1.66 1.86
C GLY A 176 5.77 3.10 1.40
N ASP A 177 5.23 3.93 2.28
CA ASP A 177 5.08 5.37 2.05
C ASP A 177 6.44 6.06 1.97
N LEU A 178 6.59 7.01 1.04
CA LEU A 178 7.76 7.88 0.97
C LEU A 178 7.52 9.15 1.77
N ASP A 179 7.44 8.95 3.08
CA ASP A 179 7.45 10.02 4.07
C ASP A 179 8.36 9.65 5.25
N SER A 180 8.51 10.56 6.21
CA SER A 180 9.46 10.37 7.31
C SER A 180 9.11 9.14 8.16
N ARG A 181 7.82 8.90 8.40
CA ARG A 181 7.33 7.76 9.19
C ARG A 181 7.50 6.46 8.42
N GLY A 182 7.17 6.43 7.12
CA GLY A 182 7.35 5.27 6.25
C GLY A 182 8.82 4.85 6.15
N ILE A 183 9.74 5.82 5.99
CA ILE A 183 11.19 5.53 6.00
C ILE A 183 11.65 4.98 7.35
N GLN A 184 11.16 5.53 8.47
CA GLN A 184 11.47 5.00 9.81
C GLN A 184 10.92 3.59 10.01
N MET A 185 9.75 3.29 9.45
CA MET A 185 9.14 1.95 9.47
C MET A 185 10.00 0.95 8.70
N ALA A 186 10.47 1.33 7.51
CA ALA A 186 11.39 0.53 6.69
C ALA A 186 12.72 0.28 7.42
N ASP A 187 13.30 1.31 8.04
CA ASP A 187 14.53 1.21 8.84
C ASP A 187 14.37 0.27 10.03
N HIS A 188 13.26 0.39 10.76
CA HIS A 188 12.99 -0.48 11.89
C HIS A 188 12.76 -1.94 11.45
N LEU A 189 11.99 -2.17 10.38
CA LEU A 189 11.81 -3.52 9.83
C LEU A 189 13.14 -4.10 9.36
N PHE A 190 13.98 -3.32 8.71
CA PHE A 190 15.29 -3.80 8.28
C PHE A 190 16.19 -4.15 9.48
N SER A 191 16.11 -3.41 10.58
CA SER A 191 16.92 -3.66 11.79
C SER A 191 16.68 -5.02 12.45
N VAL A 192 15.51 -5.63 12.22
CA VAL A 192 15.18 -6.96 12.75
C VAL A 192 15.56 -8.12 11.81
N LEU A 193 15.88 -7.80 10.55
CA LEU A 193 16.37 -8.73 9.55
C LEU A 193 17.87 -8.98 9.76
N ARG A 194 18.31 -10.22 9.62
CA ARG A 194 19.69 -10.64 9.92
C ARG A 194 20.48 -11.07 8.71
N GLN A 195 19.81 -11.49 7.64
CA GLN A 195 20.44 -12.12 6.47
C GLN A 195 20.15 -11.37 5.17
N THR A 196 19.01 -10.67 5.10
CA THR A 196 18.56 -9.93 3.93
C THR A 196 19.50 -8.74 3.70
N PRO A 197 20.22 -8.68 2.57
CA PRO A 197 21.06 -7.53 2.26
C PRO A 197 20.19 -6.29 2.06
N ILE A 198 20.67 -5.13 2.49
CA ILE A 198 19.95 -3.85 2.30
C ILE A 198 19.60 -3.61 0.82
N ALA A 199 20.48 -3.99 -0.11
CA ALA A 199 20.25 -3.86 -1.55
C ALA A 199 19.10 -4.75 -2.06
N THR A 200 18.84 -5.89 -1.42
CA THR A 200 17.68 -6.74 -1.72
C THR A 200 16.42 -6.13 -1.13
N PHE A 201 16.51 -5.65 0.11
CA PHE A 201 15.38 -5.05 0.82
C PHE A 201 14.86 -3.80 0.10
N THR A 202 15.75 -2.92 -0.34
CA THR A 202 15.43 -1.70 -1.09
C THR A 202 15.50 -1.86 -2.61
N ALA A 203 15.44 -3.10 -3.12
CA ALA A 203 15.63 -3.36 -4.56
C ALA A 203 14.65 -2.58 -5.45
N ILE A 204 13.39 -2.44 -5.03
CA ILE A 204 12.37 -1.70 -5.77
C ILE A 204 12.33 -0.23 -5.32
N GLN A 205 12.17 0.01 -4.02
CA GLN A 205 12.28 1.36 -3.44
C GLN A 205 13.75 1.74 -3.19
N SER A 206 14.55 1.75 -4.25
CA SER A 206 15.97 2.13 -4.13
C SER A 206 16.11 3.65 -3.95
N PRO A 207 17.23 4.15 -3.37
CA PRO A 207 17.44 5.59 -3.22
C PRO A 207 17.30 6.39 -4.52
N VAL A 208 17.69 5.81 -5.65
CA VAL A 208 17.55 6.44 -6.98
C VAL A 208 16.08 6.59 -7.34
N ASN A 209 15.31 5.51 -7.18
CA ASN A 209 13.88 5.52 -7.45
C ASN A 209 13.14 6.46 -6.50
N VAL A 210 13.48 6.46 -5.21
CA VAL A 210 12.90 7.36 -4.20
C VAL A 210 13.07 8.82 -4.62
N VAL A 211 14.27 9.26 -4.96
CA VAL A 211 14.52 10.65 -5.41
C VAL A 211 13.70 10.98 -6.67
N GLN A 212 13.67 10.07 -7.64
CA GLN A 212 12.91 10.26 -8.87
C GLN A 212 11.40 10.41 -8.58
N TRP A 213 10.83 9.54 -7.77
CA TRP A 213 9.42 9.58 -7.42
C TRP A 213 9.06 10.82 -6.61
N LEU A 214 9.91 11.24 -5.68
CA LEU A 214 9.71 12.49 -4.94
C LEU A 214 9.73 13.72 -5.83
N THR A 215 10.57 13.73 -6.87
CA THR A 215 10.63 14.83 -7.83
C THR A 215 9.38 14.88 -8.71
N LEU A 216 8.98 13.72 -9.25
CA LEU A 216 7.90 13.62 -10.25
C LEU A 216 6.49 13.61 -9.66
N LYS A 217 6.30 12.97 -8.50
CA LYS A 217 4.99 12.73 -7.88
C LYS A 217 4.82 13.41 -6.52
N GLY A 218 5.89 14.00 -5.98
CA GLY A 218 5.89 14.48 -4.60
C GLY A 218 4.98 15.68 -4.34
N LYS A 219 4.24 15.61 -3.23
CA LYS A 219 3.40 16.69 -2.69
C LYS A 219 4.10 17.35 -1.51
N ALA A 220 3.95 18.67 -1.35
CA ALA A 220 4.62 19.39 -0.26
C ALA A 220 3.88 19.21 1.07
N ASN A 221 4.57 18.78 2.13
CA ASN A 221 4.01 18.73 3.49
C ASN A 221 5.13 18.67 4.54
N ARG A 222 5.29 19.73 5.33
CA ARG A 222 6.36 19.85 6.33
C ARG A 222 6.32 18.78 7.43
N GLN A 223 5.13 18.34 7.83
CA GLN A 223 4.98 17.34 8.90
C GLN A 223 5.38 15.95 8.41
N ARG A 224 5.05 15.62 7.15
CA ARG A 224 5.41 14.34 6.51
C ARG A 224 6.89 14.28 6.09
N THR A 225 7.58 15.42 6.01
CA THR A 225 9.00 15.52 5.62
C THR A 225 9.87 16.07 6.76
N ARG A 226 9.59 15.66 7.99
CA ARG A 226 10.34 16.06 9.18
C ARG A 226 11.48 15.10 9.45
N SER A 227 12.60 15.58 9.94
CA SER A 227 13.68 14.69 10.38
C SER A 227 13.21 13.75 11.50
N LEU A 228 13.57 12.47 11.37
CA LEU A 228 13.43 11.44 12.39
C LEU A 228 14.77 10.70 12.55
N ALA A 229 14.92 9.98 13.66
CA ALA A 229 16.09 9.14 13.87
C ALA A 229 16.01 7.90 12.96
N ILE A 230 17.06 7.70 12.17
CA ILE A 230 17.25 6.57 11.25
C ILE A 230 18.62 5.95 11.52
N GLN A 231 18.69 4.63 11.58
CA GLN A 231 19.91 3.88 11.87
C GLN A 231 20.68 3.57 10.59
N ASN A 232 20.00 3.10 9.55
CA ASN A 232 20.64 2.69 8.31
C ASN A 232 20.98 3.88 7.40
N SER A 233 22.21 3.91 6.89
CA SER A 233 22.67 4.99 6.00
C SER A 233 21.89 5.12 4.68
N VAL A 234 21.30 4.03 4.17
CA VAL A 234 20.47 4.03 2.95
C VAL A 234 19.17 4.80 3.22
N PHE A 235 18.45 4.44 4.28
CA PHE A 235 17.23 5.13 4.70
C PHE A 235 17.51 6.58 5.13
N GLN A 236 18.68 6.86 5.71
CA GLN A 236 19.06 8.24 6.03
C GLN A 236 19.21 9.09 4.76
N LYS A 237 19.73 8.53 3.65
CA LYS A 237 19.81 9.23 2.36
C LYS A 237 18.42 9.49 1.77
N GLU A 238 17.52 8.52 1.89
CA GLU A 238 16.12 8.68 1.46
C GLU A 238 15.42 9.78 2.28
N LEU A 239 15.58 9.77 3.61
CA LEU A 239 15.03 10.81 4.49
C LEU A 239 15.63 12.19 4.18
N ASN A 240 16.93 12.28 3.91
CA ASN A 240 17.56 13.52 3.49
C ASN A 240 16.95 14.05 2.18
N SER A 241 16.57 13.16 1.27
CA SER A 241 15.91 13.54 0.01
C SER A 241 14.51 14.09 0.24
N LEU A 242 13.72 13.48 1.15
CA LEU A 242 12.43 14.04 1.60
C LEU A 242 12.60 15.44 2.17
N ASN A 243 13.56 15.61 3.09
CA ASN A 243 13.79 16.86 3.79
C ASN A 243 14.27 17.97 2.85
N LEU A 244 15.17 17.64 1.91
CA LEU A 244 15.71 18.58 0.94
C LEU A 244 14.63 19.06 -0.04
N LEU A 245 13.80 18.14 -0.55
CA LEU A 245 12.74 18.47 -1.49
C LEU A 245 11.50 19.06 -0.81
N GLY A 246 11.33 18.82 0.49
CA GLY A 246 10.12 19.17 1.25
C GLY A 246 8.86 18.47 0.71
N LYS A 247 9.04 17.31 0.05
CA LYS A 247 7.97 16.53 -0.59
C LYS A 247 7.87 15.12 -0.05
N PHE A 248 6.66 14.56 -0.07
CA PHE A 248 6.35 13.17 0.23
C PHE A 248 5.56 12.52 -0.91
N VAL A 249 5.54 11.19 -0.97
CA VAL A 249 4.70 10.42 -1.90
C VAL A 249 3.99 9.30 -1.13
N GLU A 250 2.68 9.19 -1.32
CA GLU A 250 1.88 8.08 -0.76
C GLU A 250 2.08 6.82 -1.60
N GLN A 251 2.04 5.66 -0.96
CA GLN A 251 2.25 4.38 -1.60
C GLN A 251 1.24 4.13 -2.73
N GLU A 252 -0.01 4.56 -2.57
CA GLU A 252 -1.07 4.51 -3.58
C GLU A 252 -0.69 5.22 -4.90
N GLN A 253 0.16 6.25 -4.85
CA GLN A 253 0.58 7.00 -6.05
C GLN A 253 1.59 6.23 -6.92
N LEU A 254 2.11 5.13 -6.39
CA LEU A 254 3.21 4.37 -6.96
C LEU A 254 2.80 3.00 -7.49
N ILE A 255 1.53 2.57 -7.38
CA ILE A 255 1.09 1.24 -7.82
C ILE A 255 1.49 0.93 -9.26
N ALA A 256 1.06 1.76 -10.23
CA ALA A 256 1.44 1.58 -11.63
C ALA A 256 2.97 1.69 -11.89
N THR A 257 3.70 2.34 -10.98
CA THR A 257 5.18 2.42 -11.04
C THR A 257 5.84 1.17 -10.49
N TYR A 258 5.25 0.58 -9.44
CA TYR A 258 5.71 -0.67 -8.84
C TYR A 258 5.52 -1.83 -9.79
N GLU A 259 4.43 -1.88 -10.55
CA GLU A 259 4.09 -3.08 -11.32
C GLU A 259 5.22 -3.61 -12.21
N PRO A 260 5.81 -2.83 -13.13
CA PRO A 260 6.92 -3.33 -13.96
C PRO A 260 8.17 -3.69 -13.14
N LEU A 261 8.44 -2.97 -12.05
CA LEU A 261 9.60 -3.22 -11.19
C LEU A 261 9.44 -4.50 -10.37
N VAL A 262 8.23 -4.75 -9.85
CA VAL A 262 7.89 -5.97 -9.11
C VAL A 262 7.95 -7.16 -10.05
N THR A 263 7.34 -7.08 -11.25
CA THR A 263 7.42 -8.15 -12.25
C THR A 263 8.87 -8.49 -12.58
N GLN A 264 9.72 -7.48 -12.83
CA GLN A 264 11.13 -7.70 -13.11
C GLN A 264 11.88 -8.31 -11.92
N TRP A 265 11.59 -7.86 -10.70
CA TRP A 265 12.24 -8.37 -9.49
C TRP A 265 11.85 -9.82 -9.18
N LEU A 266 10.59 -10.18 -9.43
CA LEU A 266 10.08 -11.55 -9.29
C LEU A 266 10.66 -12.48 -10.35
N ALA A 267 10.77 -12.05 -11.61
CA ALA A 267 11.32 -12.88 -12.70
C ALA A 267 12.77 -13.35 -12.46
N LYS A 268 13.53 -12.68 -11.59
CA LYS A 268 14.91 -13.08 -11.23
C LYS A 268 14.98 -14.40 -10.44
N SER A 269 13.86 -14.97 -9.98
CA SER A 269 13.82 -16.29 -9.35
C SER A 269 13.92 -17.45 -10.37
N GLU A 270 13.52 -17.23 -11.63
CA GLU A 270 13.52 -18.29 -12.66
C GLU A 270 14.92 -18.62 -13.23
N SER A 271 15.95 -17.87 -12.83
CA SER A 271 17.33 -18.00 -13.33
C SER A 271 18.31 -18.68 -12.36
N GLY A 272 17.85 -19.57 -11.48
CA GLY A 272 18.73 -20.52 -10.76
C GLY A 272 19.25 -21.62 -11.71
N PRO A 273 20.47 -22.16 -11.51
CA PRO A 273 21.12 -23.02 -12.48
C PRO A 273 20.29 -24.28 -12.73
N LYS A 274 19.92 -24.52 -13.99
CA LYS A 274 19.61 -25.88 -14.44
C LYS A 274 20.90 -26.66 -14.28
N GLY A 275 20.93 -27.57 -13.31
CA GLY A 275 22.08 -28.43 -13.08
C GLY A 275 22.42 -29.19 -14.36
N ASP A 276 23.68 -29.09 -14.77
CA ASP A 276 24.37 -30.12 -15.56
C ASP A 276 24.84 -31.24 -14.63
#